data_AF-A0A183FCV9-F1
#
_entry.id   AF-A0A183FCV9-F1
#
_cell.length_a   1.000
_cell.length_b   1.000
_cell.length_c   1.000
_cell.angle_alpha   90.00
_cell.angle_beta   90.00
_cell.angle_gamma   90.00
#
_symmetry.space_group_name_H-M   'P 1'
#
loop_
_entity.id
_entity.type
_entity.pdbx_description
1 polymer ?
#
loop_
_entity_poly.entity_id
_entity_poly.type
_entity_poly.pdbx_seq_one_letter_code
_entity_poly.pdbx_strand_id
1 'polypeptide(L)'
;MYPVTDAAIRLLPFNSSCFEYPRVELSLPSGSKWQAFLNPATGVVSSTAPAADCASTSPFYLLANGSLIRFSALDGKVIPVSMQGIETIRLSFTVRIGHCSPKANDLPQPNPDQFQRDRSGQPA
;
A
#
# COMPACT_ATOMS: atom_id res chain seq x y z
N MET A 1 0.01 -7.16 5.30
CA MET A 1 0.90 -6.59 4.26
C MET A 1 2.25 -6.36 4.90
N TYR A 2 3.28 -7.11 4.53
CA TYR A 2 4.60 -7.02 5.16
C TYR A 2 5.53 -6.15 4.29
N PRO A 3 6.23 -5.16 4.85
CA PRO A 3 7.18 -4.37 4.09
C PRO A 3 8.36 -5.25 3.66
N VAL A 4 8.71 -5.18 2.38
CA VAL A 4 9.87 -5.88 1.82
C VAL A 4 11.00 -4.87 1.72
N THR A 5 11.85 -4.83 2.74
CA THR A 5 12.86 -3.75 2.90
C THR A 5 14.18 -4.03 2.19
N ASP A 6 14.37 -5.24 1.64
CA ASP A 6 15.65 -5.67 1.05
C ASP A 6 15.46 -6.61 -0.15
N ALA A 7 14.35 -6.46 -0.88
CA ALA A 7 14.19 -7.19 -2.14
C ALA A 7 14.70 -6.36 -3.31
N ALA A 8 15.46 -7.03 -4.19
CA ALA A 8 15.75 -6.49 -5.50
C ALA A 8 14.55 -6.72 -6.43
N ILE A 9 14.12 -5.66 -7.12
CA ILE A 9 13.02 -5.71 -8.08
C ILE A 9 13.59 -5.59 -9.48
N ARG A 10 13.22 -6.53 -10.36
CA ARG A 10 13.57 -6.50 -11.79
C ARG A 10 12.30 -6.44 -12.63
N LEU A 11 12.19 -5.42 -13.49
CA LEU A 11 11.08 -5.31 -14.44
C LEU A 11 11.18 -6.38 -15.53
N LEU A 12 10.04 -6.98 -15.87
CA LEU A 12 9.93 -8.02 -16.89
C LEU A 12 9.02 -7.56 -18.03
N PRO A 13 9.40 -7.77 -19.30
CA PRO A 13 8.47 -7.59 -20.41
C PRO A 13 7.33 -8.60 -20.35
N PHE A 14 6.24 -8.28 -21.03
CA PHE A 14 5.09 -9.14 -21.23
C PHE A 14 5.45 -10.31 -22.16
N ASN A 15 4.93 -11.48 -21.85
CA ASN A 15 5.17 -12.74 -22.58
C ASN A 15 3.92 -13.13 -23.37
N SER A 16 3.46 -12.26 -24.29
CA SER A 16 2.22 -12.38 -25.09
C SER A 16 0.89 -12.09 -24.39
N SER A 17 0.88 -11.98 -23.06
CA SER A 17 -0.28 -11.47 -22.29
C SER A 17 0.05 -10.11 -21.69
N CYS A 18 -0.87 -9.16 -21.82
CA CYS A 18 -0.73 -7.82 -21.30
C CYS A 18 -1.59 -7.61 -20.06
N PHE A 19 -1.12 -6.74 -19.17
CA PHE A 19 -1.72 -6.51 -17.86
C PHE A 19 -1.72 -5.02 -17.54
N GLU A 20 -2.64 -4.60 -16.68
CA GLU A 20 -2.70 -3.21 -16.22
C GLU A 20 -1.49 -2.80 -15.38
N TYR A 21 -0.71 -3.76 -14.85
CA TYR A 21 0.49 -3.53 -14.05
C TYR A 21 1.72 -4.21 -14.67
N PRO A 22 2.92 -3.61 -14.57
CA PRO A 22 4.16 -4.24 -15.02
C PRO A 22 4.45 -5.52 -14.25
N ARG A 23 4.93 -6.53 -14.97
CA ARG A 23 5.49 -7.74 -14.36
C ARG A 23 6.82 -7.43 -13.73
N VAL A 24 7.06 -7.99 -12.55
CA VAL A 24 8.31 -7.87 -11.82
C VAL A 24 8.77 -9.23 -11.32
N GLU A 25 10.09 -9.40 -11.21
CA GLU A 25 10.72 -10.44 -10.42
C GLU A 25 11.24 -9.81 -9.13
N LEU A 26 10.77 -10.31 -8.00
CA LEU A 26 11.30 -10.03 -6.68
C LEU A 26 12.38 -11.05 -6.34
N SER A 27 13.57 -10.59 -5.97
CA SER A 27 14.59 -11.44 -5.35
C SER A 27 14.65 -11.09 -3.86
N LEU A 28 14.27 -12.05 -3.01
CA LEU A 28 14.31 -11.89 -1.55
C LEU A 28 15.73 -12.19 -1.02
N PRO A 29 16.12 -11.67 0.15
CA PRO A 29 17.41 -11.98 0.78
C PRO A 29 17.65 -13.48 1.02
N SER A 30 16.57 -14.25 1.15
CA SER A 30 16.62 -15.72 1.22
C SER A 30 17.11 -16.39 -0.07
N GLY A 31 17.30 -15.63 -1.15
CA GLY A 31 17.59 -16.12 -2.50
C GLY A 31 16.35 -16.54 -3.29
N SER A 32 15.17 -16.54 -2.65
CA SER A 32 13.92 -16.89 -3.34
C SER A 32 13.55 -15.85 -4.39
N LYS A 33 13.12 -16.31 -5.57
CA LYS A 33 12.67 -15.45 -6.68
C LYS A 33 11.20 -15.65 -6.97
N TRP A 34 10.46 -14.55 -7.06
CA TRP A 34 9.00 -14.55 -7.16
C TRP A 34 8.59 -13.63 -8.31
N GLN A 35 7.77 -14.14 -9.24
CA GLN A 35 7.15 -13.29 -10.24
C GLN A 35 5.85 -12.72 -9.69
N ALA A 36 5.64 -11.42 -9.91
CA ALA A 36 4.52 -10.67 -9.40
C ALA A 36 4.23 -9.47 -10.31
N PHE A 37 3.28 -8.63 -9.89
CA PHE A 37 2.88 -7.41 -10.56
C PHE A 37 3.03 -6.22 -9.63
N LEU A 38 3.60 -5.11 -10.11
CA LEU A 38 3.80 -3.90 -9.34
C LEU A 38 2.76 -2.86 -9.74
N ASN A 39 1.89 -2.44 -8.82
CA ASN A 39 1.01 -1.29 -9.07
C ASN A 39 1.86 0.00 -9.08
N PRO A 40 1.98 0.70 -10.22
CA PRO A 40 2.86 1.86 -10.35
C PRO A 40 2.38 3.08 -9.53
N ALA A 41 1.08 3.16 -9.23
CA ALA A 41 0.52 4.27 -8.47
C ALA A 41 0.74 4.13 -6.96
N THR A 42 0.76 2.91 -6.44
CA THR A 42 0.83 2.64 -5.00
C THR A 42 2.14 2.03 -4.54
N GLY A 43 2.96 1.51 -5.47
CA GLY A 43 4.17 0.75 -5.16
C GLY A 43 3.90 -0.65 -4.60
N VAL A 44 2.63 -1.09 -4.60
CA VAL A 44 2.22 -2.38 -4.03
C VAL A 44 2.50 -3.51 -5.00
N VAL A 45 3.10 -4.59 -4.50
CA VAL A 45 3.33 -5.81 -5.28
C VAL A 45 2.24 -6.85 -4.97
N SER A 46 1.63 -7.40 -6.00
CA SER A 46 0.57 -8.41 -5.94
C SER A 46 0.89 -9.61 -6.83
N SER A 47 0.36 -10.79 -6.49
CA SER A 47 0.52 -12.00 -7.31
C SER A 47 -0.31 -11.97 -8.60
N THR A 48 -1.31 -11.09 -8.68
CA THR A 48 -2.20 -10.96 -9.82
C THR A 48 -2.36 -9.49 -10.22
N ALA A 49 -2.71 -9.27 -11.49
CA ALA A 49 -3.12 -7.99 -12.04
C ALA A 49 -4.24 -8.21 -13.06
N PRO A 50 -5.12 -7.21 -13.27
CA PRO A 50 -6.10 -7.27 -14.35
C PRO A 50 -5.41 -7.44 -15.71
N ALA A 51 -6.02 -8.25 -16.58
CA ALA A 51 -5.59 -8.37 -17.97
C ALA A 51 -5.92 -7.06 -18.72
N ALA A 52 -5.06 -6.70 -19.68
CA ALA A 52 -5.24 -5.53 -20.52
C ALA A 52 -5.12 -5.91 -22.00
N ASP A 53 -5.71 -5.11 -22.88
CA ASP A 53 -5.50 -5.26 -24.32
C ASP A 53 -4.09 -4.79 -24.69
N CYS A 54 -3.32 -5.68 -25.33
CA CYS A 54 -1.98 -5.39 -25.80
C CYS A 54 -1.91 -4.22 -26.80
N ALA A 55 -2.96 -4.01 -27.60
CA ALA A 55 -3.01 -2.89 -28.56
C ALA A 55 -3.12 -1.52 -27.85
N SER A 56 -3.64 -1.51 -26.62
CA SER A 56 -3.82 -0.29 -25.81
C SER A 56 -2.75 -0.11 -24.73
N THR A 57 -1.79 -1.03 -24.63
CA THR A 57 -0.80 -1.04 -23.56
C THR A 57 0.12 0.18 -23.67
N SER A 58 0.02 1.04 -22.67
CA SER A 58 0.90 2.21 -22.52
C SER A 58 2.14 1.86 -21.68
N PRO A 59 3.23 2.63 -21.83
CA PRO A 59 4.39 2.53 -20.95
C PRO A 59 4.02 2.86 -19.50
N PHE A 60 4.70 2.22 -18.57
CA PHE A 60 4.58 2.48 -17.14
C PHE A 60 5.58 3.55 -16.69
N TYR A 61 5.14 4.43 -15.80
CA TYR A 61 6.00 5.43 -15.16
C TYR A 61 6.22 5.02 -13.70
N LEU A 62 7.48 4.86 -13.31
CA LEU A 62 7.85 4.31 -12.00
C LEU A 62 8.88 5.22 -11.35
N LEU A 63 8.69 5.50 -10.07
CA LEU A 63 9.71 6.14 -9.23
C LEU A 63 10.62 5.06 -8.67
N ALA A 64 11.91 5.12 -9.02
CA ALA A 64 12.95 4.21 -8.53
C ALA A 64 14.16 5.03 -8.09
N ASN A 65 14.57 4.87 -6.83
CA ASN A 65 15.74 5.55 -6.26
C ASN A 65 15.74 7.08 -6.48
N GLY A 66 14.58 7.71 -6.35
CA GLY A 66 14.42 9.16 -6.54
C GLY A 66 14.42 9.63 -8.00
N SER A 67 14.50 8.71 -8.97
CA SER A 67 14.40 9.00 -10.40
C SER A 67 13.08 8.48 -10.97
N LEU A 68 12.48 9.22 -11.90
CA LEU A 68 11.37 8.72 -12.68
C LEU A 68 11.90 7.97 -13.90
N ILE A 69 11.39 6.77 -14.12
CA ILE A 69 11.68 5.98 -15.33
C ILE A 69 10.39 5.70 -16.09
N ARG A 70 10.52 5.58 -17.41
CA ARG A 70 9.50 5.06 -18.31
C ARG A 70 9.88 3.65 -18.72
N PHE A 71 9.02 2.69 -18.44
CA PHE A 71 9.20 1.29 -18.79
C PHE A 71 8.16 0.85 -19.83
N SER A 72 8.64 0.36 -20.96
CA SER A 72 7.80 -0.28 -21.98
C SER A 72 7.73 -1.78 -21.72
N ALA A 73 6.57 -2.27 -21.29
CA ALA A 73 6.40 -3.69 -21.01
C ALA A 73 6.33 -4.56 -22.28
N LEU A 74 6.17 -3.96 -23.46
CA LEU A 74 6.13 -4.69 -24.73
C LEU A 74 7.53 -5.10 -25.22
N ASP A 75 8.51 -4.20 -25.10
CA ASP A 75 9.88 -4.44 -25.58
C ASP A 75 10.94 -4.44 -24.47
N GLY A 76 10.51 -4.26 -23.21
CA GLY A 76 11.37 -4.33 -22.03
C GLY A 76 12.27 -3.10 -21.84
N LYS A 77 12.09 -2.03 -22.61
CA LYS A 77 12.97 -0.85 -22.53
C LYS A 77 12.68 -0.01 -21.31
N VAL A 78 13.75 0.44 -20.65
CA VAL A 78 13.72 1.42 -19.57
C VAL A 78 14.40 2.69 -20.06
N ILE A 79 13.70 3.81 -19.96
CA ILE A 79 14.17 5.12 -20.37
C ILE A 79 14.06 6.07 -19.16
N PRO A 80 15.16 6.71 -18.73
CA PRO A 80 15.10 7.76 -17.71
C PRO A 80 14.22 8.91 -18.18
N VAL A 81 13.35 9.41 -17.30
CA VAL A 81 12.52 10.59 -17.57
C VAL A 81 13.14 11.76 -16.84
N SER A 82 13.42 12.83 -17.57
CA SER A 82 13.86 14.09 -16.94
C SER A 82 12.74 14.62 -16.06
N MET A 83 13.08 14.97 -14.82
CA MET A 83 12.15 15.64 -13.91
C MET A 83 11.92 17.11 -14.32
N GLN A 84 12.69 17.64 -15.27
CA GLN A 84 12.47 18.98 -15.83
C GLN A 84 11.16 18.99 -16.62
N GLY A 85 10.18 19.77 -16.15
CA GLY A 85 8.85 19.85 -16.76
C GLY A 85 7.79 18.94 -16.11
N ILE A 86 8.12 18.23 -15.03
CA ILE A 86 7.14 17.50 -14.23
C ILE A 86 6.63 18.42 -13.11
N GLU A 87 5.34 18.72 -13.13
CA GLU A 87 4.70 19.49 -12.08
C GLU A 87 4.24 18.58 -10.94
N THR A 88 4.74 18.85 -9.73
CA THR A 88 4.24 18.18 -8.53
C THR A 88 3.01 18.93 -8.01
N ILE A 89 1.84 18.31 -8.12
CA ILE A 89 0.59 18.85 -7.56
C ILE A 89 0.54 18.50 -6.07
N ARG A 90 0.63 19.51 -5.20
CA ARG A 90 0.44 19.35 -3.75
C ARG A 90 -1.04 19.55 -3.42
N LEU A 91 -1.73 18.47 -3.09
CA LEU A 91 -3.11 18.53 -2.63
C LEU A 91 -3.14 18.76 -1.12
N SER A 92 -3.91 19.77 -0.68
CA SER A 92 -4.23 19.98 0.72
C SER A 92 -5.69 19.61 0.96
N PHE A 93 -5.93 18.56 1.74
CA PHE A 93 -7.27 18.18 2.17
C PHE A 93 -7.44 18.46 3.66
N THR A 94 -8.63 18.94 4.04
CA THR A 94 -9.02 19.08 5.44
C THR A 94 -9.66 17.77 5.89
N VAL A 95 -8.99 17.03 6.78
CA VAL A 95 -9.59 15.86 7.42
C VAL A 95 -10.61 16.34 8.46
N ARG A 96 -11.89 16.12 8.19
CA ARG A 96 -12.93 16.31 9.21
C ARG A 96 -13.18 14.98 9.90
N ILE A 97 -12.79 14.90 11.18
CA ILE A 97 -13.16 13.78 12.04
C ILE A 97 -14.61 14.02 12.47
N GLY A 98 -15.53 13.20 11.95
CA GLY A 98 -16.90 13.15 12.48
C GLY A 98 -16.87 12.56 13.89
N HIS A 99 -17.41 13.28 14.87
CA HIS A 99 -17.64 12.72 16.20
C HIS A 99 -18.74 11.66 16.11
N CYS A 100 -18.39 10.39 16.24
CA CYS A 100 -19.37 9.35 16.59
C CYS A 100 -19.79 9.58 18.04
N SER A 101 -21.02 10.06 18.26
CA SER A 101 -21.57 10.13 19.63
C SER A 101 -21.91 8.71 20.11
N PRO A 102 -21.41 8.27 21.27
CA PRO A 102 -21.85 7.02 21.86
C PRO A 102 -23.34 7.12 22.22
N LYS A 103 -24.12 6.09 21.86
CA LYS A 103 -25.51 5.96 22.34
C LYS A 103 -25.47 5.76 23.86
N ALA A 104 -26.19 6.62 24.60
CA ALA A 104 -26.15 6.68 26.06
C ALA A 104 -26.88 5.56 26.81
N ASN A 105 -27.27 4.44 26.16
CA ASN A 105 -28.23 3.48 26.73
C ASN A 105 -27.69 2.09 27.11
N ASP A 106 -26.37 1.88 27.18
CA ASP A 106 -25.79 0.57 27.58
C ASP A 106 -24.90 0.66 28.84
N LEU A 107 -25.23 1.53 29.80
CA LEU A 107 -24.66 1.43 31.15
C LEU A 107 -25.58 0.58 32.03
N PRO A 108 -25.10 -0.56 32.58
CA PRO A 108 -25.82 -1.28 33.63
C PRO A 108 -25.97 -0.36 34.85
N GLN A 109 -27.19 -0.23 35.38
CA GLN A 109 -27.41 0.53 36.60
C GLN A 109 -26.62 -0.11 37.77
N PRO A 110 -25.92 0.69 38.60
CA PRO A 110 -25.19 0.17 39.74
C PRO A 110 -26.16 -0.43 40.77
N ASN A 111 -25.83 -1.63 41.24
CA ASN A 111 -26.56 -2.36 42.27
C ASN A 111 -26.41 -1.65 43.63
N PRO A 112 -27.51 -1.30 44.33
CA PRO A 112 -27.48 -0.57 45.60
C PRO A 112 -26.77 -1.30 46.77
N ASP A 113 -26.45 -2.59 46.65
CA ASP A 113 -25.86 -3.38 47.75
C ASP A 113 -24.35 -3.21 47.96
N GLN A 114 -23.62 -2.44 47.14
CA GLN A 114 -22.16 -2.32 47.29
C GLN A 114 -21.68 -1.27 48.32
N PHE A 115 -22.56 -0.44 48.88
CA PHE A 115 -22.12 0.68 49.73
C PHE A 115 -21.90 0.35 51.22
N GLN A 116 -22.08 -0.91 51.65
CA GLN A 116 -21.99 -1.29 53.07
C GLN A 116 -20.69 -2.00 53.49
N ARG A 117 -19.71 -2.22 52.60
CA ARG A 117 -18.52 -3.01 52.96
C ARG A 117 -17.23 -2.25 53.31
N ASP A 118 -17.21 -0.92 53.26
CA ASP A 118 -15.99 -0.12 53.50
C ASP A 118 -15.94 0.65 54.85
N ARG A 119 -16.74 0.26 55.85
CA ARG A 119 -16.72 0.88 57.20
C ARG A 119 -16.43 -0.11 58.34
N SER A 120 -15.33 -0.83 58.26
CA SER A 120 -14.70 -1.41 59.44
C SER A 120 -13.19 -1.41 59.29
N GLY A 121 -12.57 -0.29 59.66
CA GLY A 121 -11.14 -0.24 59.95
C GLY A 121 -10.82 -1.00 61.25
N GLN A 122 -9.63 -1.60 61.34
CA GLN A 122 -8.51 -1.07 62.15
C GLN A 122 -7.28 -1.99 62.01
N PRO A 123 -6.04 -1.46 62.00
CA PRO A 123 -4.83 -2.27 62.06
C PRO A 123 -4.39 -2.48 63.53
N ALA A 124 -3.82 -3.65 63.81
CA ALA A 124 -2.89 -3.91 64.90
C ALA A 124 -1.87 -4.94 64.41
#